data_AF-A0A8C5EM44-F1
#
_entry.id   AF-A0A8C5EM44-F1
#
_cell.length_a   1.000
_cell.length_b   1.000
_cell.length_c   1.000
_cell.angle_alpha   90.00
_cell.angle_beta   90.00
_cell.angle_gamma   90.00
#
_symmetry.space_group_name_H-M   'P 1'
#
loop_
_entity.id
_entity.type
_entity.pdbx_description
1 polymer ?
#
loop_
_entity_poly.entity_id
_entity_poly.type
_entity_poly.pdbx_seq_one_letter_code
_entity_poly.pdbx_strand_id
1 'polypeptide(L)'
;MADSGVSDHLFSICCMQIEGKELTKEEKQRLRKEKKQQKKGKEKKDASLPQVSVAETAAPASQLKAERRARQEAERTSKQSKKGDTGQPATTSKPKIPPNELQPVVKRLPEHIQVDDPDVLKKLAKKLERQQVRYLMQRCECIFFFQIPRRLDYGYKVSLFSHLLQYSRKAPLTQQLSIPSAVIHPAIVRLGLQYSQGIVAGSNARSIALLHAFKQVISDYTTPSNEELSRDLVNKLKPYISFLNQCRPLSASMGNAIKYIKKEISNIPSQFKEDDAKKKLLNCIECFIEEKIVLAAKAIAKSSIEKINDGDVILVYGCSSLVNHILCEAFEKGRKFRVIVVDSRPRLEGREALRRLVQKGISCTYVLISAVSYILPEVSKVFLGAHALLANGYVMSRVGTSQIALVAKAFNVPVLVCCETYKFCERVQTDSFVSNELDDPDDLIVTRKGETQLKDWQQVPRLGLLNLVYDVTPPDFVDLVITDLGMIPCTSVPVVLRVKNVDLL
;
A
#
# COMPACT_ATOMS: atom_id res chain seq x y z
N MET A 1 11.17 27.65 22.90
CA MET A 1 9.80 27.91 23.38
C MET A 1 9.11 28.87 22.41
N ALA A 2 7.78 28.99 22.48
CA ALA A 2 6.93 29.72 21.53
C ALA A 2 6.94 29.18 20.08
N ASP A 3 6.26 28.03 19.87
CA ASP A 3 5.42 27.81 18.67
C ASP A 3 4.57 26.52 18.87
N SER A 4 3.54 26.63 19.73
CA SER A 4 2.69 25.49 20.14
C SER A 4 1.22 25.60 19.70
N GLY A 5 0.75 26.78 19.27
CA GLY A 5 -0.66 26.99 18.88
C GLY A 5 -1.00 26.69 17.42
N VAL A 6 -0.01 26.66 16.51
CA VAL A 6 -0.25 26.65 15.06
C VAL A 6 -0.77 25.31 14.54
N SER A 7 -0.41 24.19 15.18
CA SER A 7 -0.85 22.82 14.83
C SER A 7 -2.37 22.68 14.88
N ASP A 8 -2.94 22.95 16.06
CA ASP A 8 -4.33 22.60 16.35
C ASP A 8 -5.27 23.63 15.72
N HIS A 9 -4.79 24.86 15.53
CA HIS A 9 -5.48 25.87 14.74
C HIS A 9 -5.54 25.50 13.25
N LEU A 10 -4.51 24.85 12.68
CA LEU A 10 -4.57 24.32 11.30
C LEU A 10 -5.54 23.14 11.17
N PHE A 11 -5.61 22.26 12.18
CA PHE A 11 -6.59 21.17 12.22
C PHE A 11 -8.02 21.71 12.31
N SER A 12 -8.26 22.70 13.18
CA SER A 12 -9.52 23.41 13.30
C SER A 12 -9.91 24.14 12.00
N ILE A 13 -8.99 24.88 11.36
CA ILE A 13 -9.23 25.55 10.08
C ILE A 13 -9.56 24.52 8.98
N CYS A 14 -8.90 23.35 8.97
CA CYS A 14 -9.22 22.28 8.03
C CYS A 14 -10.67 21.78 8.20
N CYS A 15 -11.18 21.67 9.44
CA CYS A 15 -12.60 21.38 9.70
C CYS A 15 -13.52 22.53 9.29
N MET A 16 -13.18 23.79 9.62
CA MET A 16 -14.02 24.95 9.28
C MET A 16 -14.11 25.21 7.76
N GLN A 17 -13.08 24.84 7.00
CA GLN A 17 -13.12 24.85 5.53
C GLN A 17 -13.90 23.66 4.93
N ILE A 18 -14.17 22.61 5.70
CA ILE A 18 -15.14 21.56 5.34
C ILE A 18 -16.57 22.00 5.69
N GLU A 19 -16.75 22.85 6.71
CA GLU A 19 -18.04 23.48 7.07
C GLU A 19 -18.42 24.74 6.26
N GLY A 20 -17.53 25.25 5.40
CA GLY A 20 -17.86 26.33 4.45
C GLY A 20 -17.94 27.76 5.02
N LYS A 21 -17.30 28.05 6.17
CA LYS A 21 -17.28 29.41 6.76
C LYS A 21 -16.09 30.24 6.24
N GLU A 22 -16.32 31.52 5.90
CA GLU A 22 -15.26 32.44 5.46
C GLU A 22 -14.43 33.02 6.62
N LEU A 23 -13.11 33.15 6.43
CA LEU A 23 -12.23 33.82 7.39
C LEU A 23 -12.41 35.35 7.38
N THR A 24 -12.30 35.95 8.56
CA THR A 24 -12.47 37.39 8.80
C THR A 24 -11.31 38.24 8.25
N LYS A 25 -11.51 39.56 8.20
CA LYS A 25 -10.50 40.51 7.71
C LYS A 25 -9.25 40.57 8.61
N GLU A 26 -9.36 40.27 9.90
CA GLU A 26 -8.25 40.36 10.86
C GLU A 26 -7.28 39.18 10.75
N GLU A 27 -7.82 37.95 10.63
CA GLU A 27 -7.01 36.74 10.41
C GLU A 27 -6.18 36.86 9.13
N LYS A 28 -6.81 37.37 8.06
CA LYS A 28 -6.18 37.70 6.77
C LYS A 28 -5.07 38.77 6.91
N GLN A 29 -5.07 39.62 7.95
CA GLN A 29 -3.96 40.53 8.26
C GLN A 29 -2.84 39.89 9.09
N ARG A 30 -3.15 39.03 10.08
CA ARG A 30 -2.13 38.34 10.90
C ARG A 30 -1.20 37.48 10.04
N LEU A 31 -1.79 36.67 9.16
CA LEU A 31 -1.08 35.85 8.16
C LEU A 31 -0.15 36.64 7.22
N ARG A 32 -0.41 37.95 7.00
CA ARG A 32 0.46 38.83 6.19
C ARG A 32 1.64 39.40 6.99
N LYS A 33 1.54 39.52 8.32
CA LYS A 33 2.65 39.97 9.19
C LYS A 33 3.67 38.85 9.41
N GLU A 34 3.19 37.64 9.70
CA GLU A 34 4.02 36.44 9.93
C GLU A 34 4.93 36.13 8.73
N LYS A 35 4.37 36.14 7.50
CA LYS A 35 5.14 35.92 6.26
C LYS A 35 6.23 36.98 6.02
N LYS A 36 6.07 38.21 6.53
CA LYS A 36 7.15 39.24 6.47
C LYS A 36 8.29 38.94 7.44
N GLN A 37 8.01 38.36 8.61
CA GLN A 37 9.04 37.99 9.59
C GLN A 37 9.86 36.78 9.11
N GLN A 38 9.19 35.76 8.53
CA GLN A 38 9.87 34.59 7.96
C GLN A 38 10.91 34.95 6.89
N LYS A 39 10.64 35.96 6.04
CA LYS A 39 11.58 36.35 4.96
C LYS A 39 12.89 36.95 5.51
N LYS A 40 12.80 37.87 6.48
CA LYS A 40 13.97 38.46 7.15
C LYS A 40 14.82 37.44 7.94
N GLY A 41 14.23 36.30 8.32
CA GLY A 41 14.93 35.22 9.02
C GLY A 41 15.88 34.39 8.15
N LYS A 42 15.72 34.40 6.81
CA LYS A 42 16.60 33.66 5.88
C LYS A 42 17.89 34.42 5.55
N GLU A 43 17.78 35.70 5.20
CA GLU A 43 18.87 36.54 4.69
C GLU A 43 20.06 36.69 5.67
N LYS A 44 19.91 36.33 6.94
CA LYS A 44 20.97 36.34 7.97
C LYS A 44 21.74 35.02 8.16
N LYS A 45 21.42 33.93 7.44
CA LYS A 45 22.07 32.62 7.66
C LYS A 45 23.12 32.21 6.64
N ASP A 46 23.18 32.85 5.47
CA ASP A 46 24.05 32.42 4.37
C ASP A 46 25.46 33.06 4.41
N ALA A 47 25.86 33.64 5.55
CA ALA A 47 26.99 34.57 5.65
C ALA A 47 28.03 34.23 6.76
N SER A 48 28.37 32.96 6.98
CA SER A 48 29.64 32.55 7.65
C SER A 48 29.93 31.04 7.63
N LEU A 49 31.11 30.64 7.10
CA LEU A 49 32.13 29.74 7.69
C LEU A 49 33.11 29.18 6.60
N PRO A 50 34.39 28.88 6.92
CA PRO A 50 35.45 28.63 5.92
C PRO A 50 35.83 27.14 5.68
N GLN A 51 36.82 26.92 4.80
CA GLN A 51 37.30 25.63 4.27
C GLN A 51 38.52 25.04 5.01
N VAL A 52 38.75 23.73 4.83
CA VAL A 52 40.02 23.00 5.12
C VAL A 52 40.23 21.92 4.05
N SER A 53 41.48 21.61 3.69
CA SER A 53 41.89 20.73 2.58
C SER A 53 42.78 19.55 3.02
N VAL A 54 42.77 18.45 2.24
CA VAL A 54 43.70 17.29 2.34
C VAL A 54 43.96 16.74 0.92
N ALA A 55 45.14 16.14 0.67
CA ALA A 55 45.68 15.80 -0.66
C ALA A 55 45.56 14.31 -1.07
N GLU A 56 45.99 14.01 -2.30
CA GLU A 56 45.87 12.71 -3.00
C GLU A 56 47.10 11.78 -2.86
N THR A 57 46.94 10.50 -3.19
CA THR A 57 47.99 9.60 -3.75
C THR A 57 47.35 8.35 -4.36
N ALA A 58 47.91 7.79 -5.45
CA ALA A 58 47.31 6.65 -6.16
C ALA A 58 48.35 5.77 -6.91
N ALA A 59 48.12 4.45 -6.95
CA ALA A 59 48.91 3.44 -7.68
C ALA A 59 48.02 2.19 -7.97
N PRO A 60 48.40 1.21 -8.84
CA PRO A 60 47.55 0.94 -10.01
C PRO A 60 46.89 -0.45 -10.10
N ALA A 61 45.71 -0.51 -10.74
CA ALA A 61 44.84 -1.69 -10.80
C ALA A 61 45.06 -2.63 -12.03
N SER A 62 46.28 -2.75 -12.55
CA SER A 62 46.56 -3.46 -13.82
C SER A 62 46.67 -4.99 -13.70
N GLN A 63 47.17 -5.52 -12.58
CA GLN A 63 47.55 -6.94 -12.46
C GLN A 63 46.35 -7.90 -12.29
N LEU A 64 45.27 -7.48 -11.64
CA LEU A 64 44.10 -8.32 -11.28
C LEU A 64 43.21 -8.79 -12.46
N LYS A 65 43.51 -8.40 -13.71
CA LYS A 65 42.75 -8.80 -14.90
C LYS A 65 43.29 -10.05 -15.60
N ALA A 66 44.57 -10.39 -15.45
CA ALA A 66 45.15 -11.57 -16.08
C ALA A 66 44.69 -12.86 -15.38
N GLU A 67 44.84 -12.92 -14.06
CA GLU A 67 44.54 -14.09 -13.22
C GLU A 67 43.10 -14.62 -13.37
N ARG A 68 42.13 -13.72 -13.57
CA ARG A 68 40.72 -14.08 -13.74
C ARG A 68 40.39 -14.79 -15.06
N ARG A 69 41.23 -14.67 -16.10
CA ARG A 69 41.00 -15.34 -17.38
C ARG A 69 41.39 -16.83 -17.33
N ALA A 70 42.56 -17.14 -16.77
CA ALA A 70 43.07 -18.51 -16.64
C ALA A 70 42.09 -19.45 -15.92
N ARG A 71 41.39 -18.97 -14.88
CA ARG A 71 40.38 -19.79 -14.16
C ARG A 71 39.14 -20.13 -14.98
N GLN A 72 38.75 -19.30 -15.96
CA GLN A 72 37.54 -19.56 -16.78
C GLN A 72 37.75 -20.58 -17.91
N GLU A 73 38.98 -20.85 -18.31
CA GLU A 73 39.27 -21.88 -19.32
C GLU A 73 39.36 -23.27 -18.68
N ALA A 74 39.91 -23.37 -17.46
CA ALA A 74 39.94 -24.61 -16.67
C ALA A 74 38.54 -25.16 -16.31
N GLU A 75 37.51 -24.31 -16.21
CA GLU A 75 36.12 -24.75 -15.97
C GLU A 75 35.38 -25.25 -17.23
N ARG A 76 35.96 -25.11 -18.43
CA ARG A 76 35.35 -25.55 -19.69
C ARG A 76 35.74 -26.99 -20.05
N THR A 77 37.01 -27.35 -19.88
CA THR A 77 37.51 -28.71 -20.12
C THR A 77 36.89 -29.74 -19.17
N SER A 78 36.60 -29.36 -17.92
CA SER A 78 36.00 -30.26 -16.92
C SER A 78 34.52 -30.62 -17.16
N LYS A 79 33.85 -30.01 -18.15
CA LYS A 79 32.42 -30.26 -18.45
C LYS A 79 32.17 -31.05 -19.74
N GLN A 80 33.21 -31.39 -20.52
CA GLN A 80 33.06 -32.21 -21.74
C GLN A 80 33.23 -33.72 -21.50
N SER A 81 33.67 -34.16 -20.32
CA SER A 81 34.02 -35.55 -20.01
C SER A 81 32.91 -36.40 -19.34
N LYS A 82 31.63 -35.97 -19.42
CA LYS A 82 30.48 -36.72 -18.86
C LYS A 82 29.24 -36.73 -19.76
N LYS A 83 29.26 -37.56 -20.82
CA LYS A 83 28.06 -38.06 -21.52
C LYS A 83 28.36 -39.33 -22.32
N GLY A 84 27.50 -40.34 -22.17
CA GLY A 84 27.66 -41.74 -22.61
C GLY A 84 27.39 -42.67 -21.41
N ASP A 85 26.75 -43.83 -21.54
CA ASP A 85 26.25 -44.53 -22.74
C ASP A 85 25.09 -45.51 -22.39
N THR A 86 24.43 -46.12 -23.39
CA THR A 86 23.42 -47.22 -23.36
C THR A 86 22.01 -46.88 -22.80
N GLY A 87 20.91 -47.57 -23.15
CA GLY A 87 20.67 -48.67 -24.11
C GLY A 87 19.15 -48.99 -24.27
N GLN A 88 18.73 -49.81 -25.25
CA GLN A 88 17.32 -50.14 -25.61
C GLN A 88 17.14 -51.68 -25.78
N PRO A 89 15.91 -52.28 -25.75
CA PRO A 89 15.09 -52.45 -26.97
C PRO A 89 13.53 -52.52 -26.78
N ALA A 90 12.80 -52.95 -27.83
CA ALA A 90 11.32 -52.94 -28.04
C ALA A 90 10.57 -54.24 -27.58
N THR A 91 9.27 -54.54 -27.81
CA THR A 91 8.12 -54.05 -28.64
C THR A 91 6.81 -53.89 -27.78
N THR A 92 5.52 -53.82 -28.17
CA THR A 92 4.62 -54.04 -29.36
C THR A 92 3.28 -53.23 -29.11
N SER A 93 2.06 -53.30 -29.72
CA SER A 93 1.34 -53.92 -30.88
C SER A 93 0.03 -53.10 -31.17
N LYS A 94 -0.95 -53.59 -31.97
CA LYS A 94 -2.34 -53.04 -32.17
C LYS A 94 -3.38 -54.13 -32.54
N PRO A 95 -4.70 -53.89 -32.33
CA PRO A 95 -5.69 -53.96 -33.43
C PRO A 95 -6.76 -52.81 -33.44
N LYS A 96 -7.95 -52.99 -34.05
CA LYS A 96 -8.85 -51.92 -34.59
C LYS A 96 -10.38 -52.21 -34.47
N ILE A 97 -11.20 -51.19 -34.09
CA ILE A 97 -12.46 -50.67 -34.76
C ILE A 97 -13.72 -51.64 -34.84
N PRO A 98 -15.03 -51.26 -35.05
CA PRO A 98 -15.81 -49.99 -35.10
C PRO A 98 -17.00 -49.93 -34.04
N PRO A 99 -18.23 -49.42 -34.29
CA PRO A 99 -18.66 -48.00 -34.15
C PRO A 99 -19.95 -47.74 -33.34
N ASN A 100 -20.31 -46.46 -33.10
CA ASN A 100 -21.68 -45.96 -33.35
C ASN A 100 -21.72 -44.42 -33.55
N GLU A 101 -22.85 -43.89 -34.02
CA GLU A 101 -23.10 -42.51 -34.50
C GLU A 101 -23.41 -41.50 -33.34
N LEU A 102 -23.33 -40.17 -33.50
CA LEU A 102 -24.18 -39.28 -34.33
C LEU A 102 -23.48 -37.95 -34.72
N GLN A 103 -24.04 -37.24 -35.72
CA GLN A 103 -23.43 -36.08 -36.40
C GLN A 103 -23.90 -34.70 -35.89
N PRO A 104 -23.09 -33.63 -36.03
CA PRO A 104 -23.53 -32.24 -35.94
C PRO A 104 -24.02 -31.69 -37.30
N VAL A 105 -25.03 -30.83 -37.29
CA VAL A 105 -25.67 -30.28 -38.51
C VAL A 105 -24.85 -29.13 -39.12
N VAL A 106 -24.56 -29.23 -40.42
CA VAL A 106 -23.91 -28.17 -41.23
C VAL A 106 -24.95 -27.46 -42.11
N LYS A 107 -25.03 -26.13 -42.04
CA LYS A 107 -25.65 -25.32 -43.10
C LYS A 107 -24.63 -25.04 -44.21
N ARG A 108 -24.99 -25.36 -45.46
CA ARG A 108 -24.13 -25.16 -46.64
C ARG A 108 -24.04 -23.68 -47.05
N LEU A 109 -22.94 -23.33 -47.70
CA LEU A 109 -22.84 -22.23 -48.66
C LEU A 109 -22.36 -22.78 -50.02
N PRO A 110 -22.54 -22.05 -51.14
CA PRO A 110 -22.35 -22.60 -52.50
C PRO A 110 -20.91 -22.88 -52.91
N GLU A 111 -20.76 -23.56 -54.04
CA GLU A 111 -19.51 -24.16 -54.53
C GLU A 111 -18.64 -23.22 -55.39
N HIS A 112 -17.36 -23.59 -55.48
CA HIS A 112 -16.39 -23.25 -56.55
C HIS A 112 -16.16 -21.78 -56.97
N ILE A 113 -15.10 -21.19 -56.40
CA ILE A 113 -14.11 -20.43 -57.18
C ILE A 113 -12.72 -20.98 -56.82
N GLN A 114 -11.98 -21.50 -57.80
CA GLN A 114 -10.57 -21.89 -57.63
C GLN A 114 -9.66 -20.68 -57.86
N VAL A 115 -8.78 -20.39 -56.91
CA VAL A 115 -7.61 -19.49 -57.09
C VAL A 115 -6.44 -20.07 -56.29
N ASP A 116 -5.86 -21.15 -56.82
CA ASP A 116 -4.70 -21.82 -56.24
C ASP A 116 -3.38 -21.06 -56.54
N ASP A 117 -3.28 -19.83 -56.03
CA ASP A 117 -2.06 -19.02 -56.05
C ASP A 117 -1.70 -18.57 -54.62
N PRO A 118 -0.63 -19.13 -54.01
CA PRO A 118 -0.32 -18.95 -52.60
C PRO A 118 0.09 -17.52 -52.23
N ASP A 119 0.60 -16.73 -53.18
CA ASP A 119 0.99 -15.33 -52.91
C ASP A 119 -0.20 -14.37 -53.06
N VAL A 120 -1.23 -14.74 -53.83
CA VAL A 120 -2.54 -14.05 -53.81
C VAL A 120 -3.22 -14.29 -52.47
N LEU A 121 -3.23 -15.53 -51.97
CA LEU A 121 -3.75 -15.87 -50.63
C LEU A 121 -3.03 -15.10 -49.51
N LYS A 122 -1.69 -15.03 -49.52
CA LYS A 122 -0.94 -14.19 -48.55
C LYS A 122 -1.29 -12.71 -48.65
N LYS A 123 -1.43 -12.16 -49.87
CA LYS A 123 -1.85 -10.75 -50.07
C LYS A 123 -3.27 -10.51 -49.57
N LEU A 124 -4.19 -11.45 -49.78
CA LEU A 124 -5.57 -11.36 -49.29
C LEU A 124 -5.63 -11.44 -47.76
N ALA A 125 -4.92 -12.41 -47.16
CA ALA A 125 -4.81 -12.54 -45.70
C ALA A 125 -4.23 -11.26 -45.08
N LYS A 126 -3.14 -10.72 -45.62
CA LYS A 126 -2.52 -9.46 -45.12
C LYS A 126 -3.38 -8.22 -45.36
N LYS A 127 -4.33 -8.27 -46.30
CA LYS A 127 -5.35 -7.23 -46.53
C LYS A 127 -6.52 -7.36 -45.54
N LEU A 128 -6.97 -8.59 -45.26
CA LEU A 128 -7.94 -8.91 -44.22
C LEU A 128 -7.41 -8.56 -42.84
N GLU A 129 -6.18 -8.94 -42.48
CA GLU A 129 -5.50 -8.49 -41.25
C GLU A 129 -5.51 -6.96 -41.14
N ARG A 130 -5.14 -6.23 -42.20
CA ARG A 130 -5.15 -4.77 -42.21
C ARG A 130 -6.56 -4.17 -42.09
N GLN A 131 -7.59 -4.81 -42.65
CA GLN A 131 -8.99 -4.40 -42.49
C GLN A 131 -9.51 -4.74 -41.09
N GLN A 132 -9.12 -5.87 -40.51
CA GLN A 132 -9.51 -6.32 -39.18
C GLN A 132 -8.81 -5.51 -38.09
N VAL A 133 -7.54 -5.15 -38.27
CA VAL A 133 -6.81 -4.17 -37.45
C VAL A 133 -7.43 -2.77 -37.58
N ARG A 134 -7.80 -2.31 -38.79
CA ARG A 134 -8.54 -1.05 -38.94
C ARG A 134 -9.93 -1.09 -38.27
N TYR A 135 -10.63 -2.21 -38.34
CA TYR A 135 -11.94 -2.39 -37.69
C TYR A 135 -11.82 -2.45 -36.16
N LEU A 136 -10.79 -3.11 -35.63
CA LEU A 136 -10.41 -3.01 -34.21
C LEU A 136 -10.04 -1.58 -33.83
N MET A 137 -9.27 -0.87 -34.65
CA MET A 137 -8.86 0.52 -34.40
C MET A 137 -10.06 1.48 -34.42
N GLN A 138 -11.00 1.37 -35.37
CA GLN A 138 -12.24 2.15 -35.37
C GLN A 138 -13.18 1.78 -34.21
N ARG A 139 -13.29 0.49 -33.84
CA ARG A 139 -14.04 0.11 -32.62
C ARG A 139 -13.35 0.63 -31.36
N CYS A 140 -12.02 0.72 -31.33
CA CYS A 140 -11.29 1.38 -30.25
C CYS A 140 -11.54 2.90 -30.22
N GLU A 141 -11.52 3.61 -31.36
CA GLU A 141 -11.83 5.04 -31.41
C GLU A 141 -13.25 5.36 -30.89
N CYS A 142 -14.25 4.54 -31.24
CA CYS A 142 -15.61 4.67 -30.69
C CYS A 142 -15.74 4.24 -29.21
N ILE A 143 -14.72 3.56 -28.63
CA ILE A 143 -14.65 3.17 -27.21
C ILE A 143 -13.70 4.12 -26.42
N PHE A 144 -13.01 5.04 -27.11
CA PHE A 144 -11.97 5.89 -26.52
C PHE A 144 -12.52 7.03 -25.65
N PHE A 145 -13.83 7.29 -25.68
CA PHE A 145 -14.47 8.23 -24.77
C PHE A 145 -14.53 7.67 -23.34
N PHE A 146 -13.79 8.31 -22.43
CA PHE A 146 -13.85 8.17 -20.97
C PHE A 146 -13.31 6.86 -20.35
N GLN A 147 -12.17 6.34 -20.84
CA GLN A 147 -11.31 5.50 -19.98
C GLN A 147 -10.23 6.34 -19.28
N ILE A 148 -10.03 6.11 -17.98
CA ILE A 148 -8.94 6.71 -17.20
C ILE A 148 -7.60 6.14 -17.73
N PRO A 149 -6.62 6.98 -18.11
CA PRO A 149 -5.32 6.49 -18.57
C PRO A 149 -4.60 5.74 -17.44
N ARG A 150 -3.97 4.60 -17.76
CA ARG A 150 -3.11 3.92 -16.78
C ARG A 150 -1.86 4.75 -16.53
N ARG A 151 -1.49 4.92 -15.26
CA ARG A 151 -0.20 5.50 -14.89
C ARG A 151 0.94 4.65 -15.46
N LEU A 152 1.96 5.30 -16.01
CA LEU A 152 3.20 4.64 -16.42
C LEU A 152 4.00 4.23 -15.18
N ASP A 153 4.66 3.08 -15.25
CA ASP A 153 5.66 2.68 -14.26
C ASP A 153 6.90 3.60 -14.33
N TYR A 154 7.53 3.84 -13.18
CA TYR A 154 8.62 4.81 -13.02
C TYR A 154 9.95 4.15 -12.66
N GLY A 155 10.93 4.32 -13.55
CA GLY A 155 12.32 3.86 -13.35
C GLY A 155 12.54 2.36 -13.64
N TYR A 156 13.75 1.89 -13.34
CA TYR A 156 14.12 0.48 -13.52
C TYR A 156 13.59 -0.38 -12.36
N LYS A 157 12.65 -1.29 -12.65
CA LYS A 157 12.16 -2.28 -11.68
C LYS A 157 13.20 -3.38 -11.44
N VAL A 158 13.40 -3.73 -10.16
CA VAL A 158 14.15 -4.93 -9.78
C VAL A 158 13.37 -6.17 -10.24
N SER A 159 14.03 -7.13 -10.89
CA SER A 159 13.39 -8.28 -11.57
C SER A 159 12.39 -9.06 -10.72
N LEU A 160 12.71 -9.25 -9.42
CA LEU A 160 11.86 -9.96 -8.44
C LEU A 160 10.52 -9.25 -8.16
N PHE A 161 10.40 -7.96 -8.48
CA PHE A 161 9.24 -7.12 -8.24
C PHE A 161 8.65 -6.56 -9.55
N SER A 162 8.99 -7.15 -10.70
CA SER A 162 8.54 -6.71 -12.02
C SER A 162 7.00 -6.74 -12.18
N HIS A 163 6.33 -7.62 -11.44
CA HIS A 163 4.87 -7.75 -11.33
C HIS A 163 4.19 -6.67 -10.46
N LEU A 164 4.94 -5.99 -9.59
CA LEU A 164 4.40 -4.90 -8.77
C LEU A 164 4.44 -3.58 -9.55
N LEU A 165 3.48 -2.70 -9.26
CA LEU A 165 3.36 -1.38 -9.88
C LEU A 165 4.24 -0.39 -9.11
N GLN A 166 5.06 0.40 -9.81
CA GLN A 166 5.98 1.37 -9.20
C GLN A 166 5.74 2.76 -9.79
N TYR A 167 5.30 3.71 -8.96
CA TYR A 167 4.94 5.06 -9.41
C TYR A 167 5.70 6.13 -8.63
N SER A 168 6.13 7.20 -9.30
CA SER A 168 6.57 8.41 -8.59
C SER A 168 5.38 9.25 -8.11
N ARG A 169 5.57 10.02 -7.03
CA ARG A 169 4.62 11.04 -6.56
C ARG A 169 4.67 12.33 -7.39
N LYS A 170 5.73 12.53 -8.20
CA LYS A 170 5.95 13.73 -9.02
C LYS A 170 4.93 13.90 -10.16
N ALA A 171 4.40 12.79 -10.68
CA ALA A 171 3.45 12.74 -11.79
C ALA A 171 2.13 12.05 -11.37
N PRO A 172 1.27 12.70 -10.56
CA PRO A 172 -0.02 12.15 -10.17
C PRO A 172 -0.97 12.04 -11.37
N LEU A 173 -1.79 10.98 -11.37
CA LEU A 173 -2.75 10.66 -12.45
C LEU A 173 -3.68 11.83 -12.82
N THR A 174 -4.00 12.69 -11.87
CA THR A 174 -4.85 13.87 -12.05
C THR A 174 -4.25 14.96 -12.93
N GLN A 175 -2.94 14.96 -13.23
CA GLN A 175 -2.36 15.85 -14.25
C GLN A 175 -2.87 15.53 -15.66
N GLN A 176 -3.38 14.33 -15.90
CA GLN A 176 -3.91 13.87 -17.18
C GLN A 176 -5.45 13.90 -17.24
N LEU A 177 -6.12 14.41 -16.20
CA LEU A 177 -7.58 14.47 -16.13
C LEU A 177 -8.06 15.92 -16.23
N SER A 178 -8.90 16.20 -17.23
CA SER A 178 -9.56 17.50 -17.41
C SER A 178 -10.43 17.83 -16.20
N ILE A 179 -10.34 19.08 -15.73
CA ILE A 179 -10.84 19.53 -14.42
C ILE A 179 -12.36 19.27 -14.19
N PRO A 180 -13.28 19.41 -15.17
CA PRO A 180 -14.66 18.96 -15.01
C PRO A 180 -14.79 17.46 -15.33
N SER A 181 -14.22 16.59 -14.49
CA SER A 181 -14.20 15.14 -14.72
C SER A 181 -15.55 14.47 -14.41
N ALA A 182 -16.53 14.60 -15.32
CA ALA A 182 -17.86 13.96 -15.22
C ALA A 182 -17.83 12.43 -14.97
N VAL A 183 -16.69 11.77 -15.22
CA VAL A 183 -16.47 10.33 -15.01
C VAL A 183 -16.26 9.95 -13.54
N ILE A 184 -15.63 10.82 -12.73
CA ILE A 184 -15.16 10.47 -11.37
C ILE A 184 -15.57 11.54 -10.38
N HIS A 185 -16.23 11.12 -9.30
CA HIS A 185 -16.76 12.02 -8.28
C HIS A 185 -15.67 12.92 -7.66
N PRO A 186 -15.89 14.25 -7.48
CA PRO A 186 -14.85 15.16 -6.96
C PRO A 186 -14.25 14.75 -5.61
N ALA A 187 -15.05 14.15 -4.73
CA ALA A 187 -14.57 13.57 -3.46
C ALA A 187 -13.54 12.45 -3.66
N ILE A 188 -13.76 11.59 -4.66
CA ILE A 188 -12.86 10.48 -5.01
C ILE A 188 -11.58 11.01 -5.67
N VAL A 189 -11.66 12.04 -6.51
CA VAL A 189 -10.47 12.72 -7.08
C VAL A 189 -9.62 13.35 -5.97
N ARG A 190 -10.25 14.06 -5.02
CA ARG A 190 -9.59 14.64 -3.83
C ARG A 190 -8.89 13.58 -2.98
N LEU A 191 -9.56 12.44 -2.75
CA LEU A 191 -8.99 11.33 -1.99
C LEU A 191 -7.81 10.66 -2.73
N GLY A 192 -7.90 10.46 -4.04
CA GLY A 192 -6.82 9.92 -4.87
C GLY A 192 -5.56 10.80 -4.84
N LEU A 193 -5.73 12.13 -4.88
CA LEU A 193 -4.66 13.10 -4.65
C LEU A 193 -4.01 12.91 -3.27
N GLN A 194 -4.81 12.91 -2.19
CA GLN A 194 -4.31 12.74 -0.81
C GLN A 194 -3.57 11.41 -0.58
N TYR A 195 -3.98 10.32 -1.24
CA TYR A 195 -3.26 9.05 -1.21
C TYR A 195 -1.97 9.07 -2.03
N SER A 196 -2.00 9.57 -3.27
CA SER A 196 -0.83 9.59 -4.17
C SER A 196 0.30 10.51 -3.67
N GLN A 197 -0.05 11.60 -2.98
CA GLN A 197 0.90 12.49 -2.31
C GLN A 197 1.37 11.94 -0.93
N GLY A 198 0.78 10.85 -0.44
CA GLY A 198 1.16 10.22 0.82
C GLY A 198 0.62 10.93 2.09
N ILE A 199 -0.19 11.97 1.96
CA ILE A 199 -0.76 12.76 3.07
C ILE A 199 -1.56 11.85 4.02
N VAL A 200 -2.39 10.96 3.48
CA VAL A 200 -3.15 9.97 4.26
C VAL A 200 -2.42 8.62 4.20
N ALA A 201 -1.42 8.45 5.08
CA ALA A 201 -0.50 7.32 5.05
C ALA A 201 -1.00 6.05 5.79
N GLY A 202 -1.59 6.21 6.98
CA GLY A 202 -1.89 5.13 7.93
C GLY A 202 -3.19 4.35 7.65
N SER A 203 -3.25 3.08 8.05
CA SER A 203 -4.31 2.12 7.65
C SER A 203 -5.72 2.59 8.00
N ASN A 204 -5.96 2.98 9.25
CA ASN A 204 -7.27 3.42 9.75
C ASN A 204 -7.67 4.73 9.08
N ALA A 205 -6.74 5.70 9.00
CA ALA A 205 -6.99 7.00 8.36
C ALA A 205 -7.33 6.85 6.86
N ARG A 206 -6.70 5.89 6.15
CA ARG A 206 -7.08 5.55 4.77
C ARG A 206 -8.50 5.01 4.71
N SER A 207 -8.87 4.04 5.55
CA SER A 207 -10.23 3.48 5.58
C SER A 207 -11.29 4.54 5.95
N ILE A 208 -11.07 5.35 6.99
CA ILE A 208 -11.98 6.43 7.41
C ILE A 208 -12.19 7.43 6.26
N ALA A 209 -11.10 7.90 5.62
CA ALA A 209 -11.20 8.84 4.50
C ALA A 209 -11.92 8.25 3.27
N LEU A 210 -11.75 6.95 3.00
CA LEU A 210 -12.50 6.23 1.97
C LEU A 210 -14.00 6.20 2.29
N LEU A 211 -14.35 5.88 3.53
CA LEU A 211 -15.72 5.78 3.98
C LEU A 211 -16.44 7.14 3.91
N HIS A 212 -15.80 8.23 4.33
CA HIS A 212 -16.36 9.59 4.14
C HIS A 212 -16.50 9.98 2.67
N ALA A 213 -15.56 9.62 1.80
CA ALA A 213 -15.69 9.88 0.36
C ALA A 213 -16.83 9.06 -0.28
N PHE A 214 -17.06 7.83 0.19
CA PHE A 214 -18.23 7.03 -0.21
C PHE A 214 -19.55 7.59 0.33
N LYS A 215 -19.59 8.17 1.55
CA LYS A 215 -20.79 8.90 2.02
C LYS A 215 -21.16 10.04 1.07
N GLN A 216 -20.20 10.87 0.67
CA GLN A 216 -20.44 11.94 -0.31
C GLN A 216 -20.93 11.38 -1.65
N VAL A 217 -20.27 10.35 -2.19
CA VAL A 217 -20.72 9.65 -3.41
C VAL A 217 -22.16 9.12 -3.33
N ILE A 218 -22.61 8.65 -2.15
CA ILE A 218 -23.95 8.08 -1.96
C ILE A 218 -25.01 9.18 -1.74
N SER A 219 -24.66 10.29 -1.08
CA SER A 219 -25.51 11.48 -1.01
C SER A 219 -25.74 12.10 -2.39
N ASP A 220 -24.66 12.27 -3.16
CA ASP A 220 -24.64 12.94 -4.46
C ASP A 220 -25.04 12.00 -5.63
N TYR A 221 -25.45 10.75 -5.31
CA TYR A 221 -25.96 9.77 -6.26
C TYR A 221 -27.43 10.04 -6.63
N THR A 222 -27.81 9.66 -7.85
CA THR A 222 -29.20 9.60 -8.35
C THR A 222 -29.39 8.32 -9.15
N THR A 223 -30.53 7.63 -8.98
CA THR A 223 -30.85 6.41 -9.75
C THR A 223 -31.45 6.79 -11.11
N PRO A 224 -30.96 6.22 -12.24
CA PRO A 224 -31.64 6.37 -13.53
C PRO A 224 -32.94 5.55 -13.54
N SER A 225 -33.97 6.05 -14.23
CA SER A 225 -35.37 5.55 -14.14
C SER A 225 -35.62 4.11 -14.61
N ASN A 226 -34.60 3.43 -15.14
CA ASN A 226 -34.68 2.07 -15.70
C ASN A 226 -33.79 1.04 -14.98
N GLU A 227 -33.11 1.39 -13.88
CA GLU A 227 -32.18 0.51 -13.15
C GLU A 227 -32.53 0.38 -11.66
N GLU A 228 -32.11 -0.74 -11.05
CA GLU A 228 -32.12 -0.89 -9.60
C GLU A 228 -30.93 -0.15 -8.97
N LEU A 229 -31.18 0.66 -7.93
CA LEU A 229 -30.15 1.39 -7.17
C LEU A 229 -28.99 0.48 -6.72
N SER A 230 -29.30 -0.73 -6.26
CA SER A 230 -28.32 -1.72 -5.82
C SER A 230 -27.35 -2.15 -6.93
N ARG A 231 -27.82 -2.22 -8.19
CA ARG A 231 -27.03 -2.61 -9.36
C ARG A 231 -26.19 -1.47 -9.89
N ASP A 232 -26.80 -0.31 -10.18
CA ASP A 232 -26.04 0.83 -10.73
C ASP A 232 -25.03 1.36 -9.72
N LEU A 233 -25.38 1.52 -8.43
CA LEU A 233 -24.42 2.00 -7.42
C LEU A 233 -23.19 1.08 -7.31
N VAL A 234 -23.38 -0.25 -7.33
CA VAL A 234 -22.25 -1.20 -7.34
C VAL A 234 -21.45 -1.12 -8.64
N ASN A 235 -22.07 -0.83 -9.79
CA ASN A 235 -21.38 -0.60 -11.05
C ASN A 235 -20.57 0.71 -11.04
N LYS A 236 -21.17 1.82 -10.60
CA LYS A 236 -20.61 3.18 -10.50
C LYS A 236 -19.46 3.29 -9.50
N LEU A 237 -19.46 2.47 -8.45
CA LEU A 237 -18.34 2.34 -7.52
C LEU A 237 -17.11 1.60 -8.12
N LYS A 238 -17.27 0.73 -9.14
CA LYS A 238 -16.14 0.00 -9.77
C LYS A 238 -15.06 0.93 -10.35
N PRO A 239 -15.36 1.93 -11.21
CA PRO A 239 -14.35 2.85 -11.72
C PRO A 239 -13.72 3.71 -10.63
N TYR A 240 -14.47 4.11 -9.59
CA TYR A 240 -13.93 4.88 -8.46
C TYR A 240 -12.89 4.08 -7.67
N ILE A 241 -13.19 2.80 -7.38
CA ILE A 241 -12.24 1.89 -6.72
C ILE A 241 -11.00 1.64 -7.59
N SER A 242 -11.18 1.48 -8.91
CA SER A 242 -10.07 1.31 -9.85
C SER A 242 -9.17 2.55 -9.91
N PHE A 243 -9.75 3.75 -9.98
CA PHE A 243 -9.02 5.03 -9.92
C PHE A 243 -8.21 5.16 -8.63
N LEU A 244 -8.81 4.87 -7.47
CA LEU A 244 -8.10 4.94 -6.19
C LEU A 244 -6.94 3.95 -6.12
N ASN A 245 -7.11 2.72 -6.62
CA ASN A 245 -6.04 1.71 -6.69
C ASN A 245 -4.89 2.11 -7.64
N GLN A 246 -5.19 2.84 -8.72
CA GLN A 246 -4.17 3.41 -9.63
C GLN A 246 -3.45 4.62 -9.00
N CYS A 247 -4.14 5.43 -8.19
CA CYS A 247 -3.51 6.50 -7.42
C CYS A 247 -2.54 5.94 -6.36
N ARG A 248 -2.96 4.91 -5.61
CA ARG A 248 -2.14 4.17 -4.64
C ARG A 248 -2.74 2.79 -4.36
N PRO A 249 -1.98 1.69 -4.35
CA PRO A 249 -2.49 0.35 -4.02
C PRO A 249 -3.34 0.31 -2.75
N LEU A 250 -4.51 -0.32 -2.81
CA LEU A 250 -5.48 -0.36 -1.71
C LEU A 250 -4.94 -1.16 -0.51
N SER A 251 -5.17 -0.68 0.71
CA SER A 251 -4.88 -1.45 1.92
C SER A 251 -5.87 -2.60 2.11
N ALA A 252 -5.47 -3.63 2.86
CA ALA A 252 -6.39 -4.67 3.36
C ALA A 252 -7.62 -4.06 4.07
N SER A 253 -7.36 -3.07 4.94
CA SER A 253 -8.38 -2.31 5.67
C SER A 253 -9.40 -1.58 4.77
N MET A 254 -8.98 -1.15 3.57
CA MET A 254 -9.86 -0.56 2.56
C MET A 254 -10.58 -1.65 1.76
N GLY A 255 -9.89 -2.73 1.39
CA GLY A 255 -10.46 -3.86 0.67
C GLY A 255 -11.63 -4.50 1.42
N ASN A 256 -11.49 -4.70 2.73
CA ASN A 256 -12.55 -5.24 3.58
C ASN A 256 -13.71 -4.26 3.79
N ALA A 257 -13.44 -2.96 3.93
CA ALA A 257 -14.48 -1.93 3.97
C ALA A 257 -15.26 -1.85 2.64
N ILE A 258 -14.59 -2.03 1.50
CA ILE A 258 -15.20 -2.12 0.16
C ILE A 258 -16.04 -3.40 0.02
N LYS A 259 -15.58 -4.55 0.53
CA LYS A 259 -16.38 -5.79 0.58
C LYS A 259 -17.68 -5.56 1.38
N TYR A 260 -17.56 -4.99 2.58
CA TYR A 260 -18.68 -4.70 3.47
C TYR A 260 -19.73 -3.79 2.79
N ILE A 261 -19.33 -2.62 2.28
CA ILE A 261 -20.27 -1.70 1.60
C ILE A 261 -20.94 -2.36 0.40
N LYS A 262 -20.22 -3.14 -0.41
CA LYS A 262 -20.84 -3.86 -1.54
C LYS A 262 -21.87 -4.88 -1.10
N LYS A 263 -21.65 -5.55 0.05
CA LYS A 263 -22.64 -6.44 0.66
C LYS A 263 -23.86 -5.66 1.14
N GLU A 264 -23.67 -4.57 1.89
CA GLU A 264 -24.79 -3.73 2.36
C GLU A 264 -25.63 -3.15 1.23
N ILE A 265 -25.03 -2.72 0.11
CA ILE A 265 -25.76 -2.26 -1.08
C ILE A 265 -26.54 -3.42 -1.75
N SER A 266 -25.98 -4.64 -1.74
CA SER A 266 -26.65 -5.83 -2.28
C SER A 266 -27.80 -6.31 -1.38
N ASN A 267 -27.73 -6.00 -0.07
CA ASN A 267 -28.72 -6.31 0.95
C ASN A 267 -29.85 -5.23 1.06
N ILE A 268 -29.97 -4.33 0.09
CA ILE A 268 -31.10 -3.38 0.02
C ILE A 268 -32.26 -4.05 -0.74
N PRO A 269 -33.43 -4.27 -0.12
CA PRO A 269 -34.59 -4.80 -0.83
C PRO A 269 -35.15 -3.75 -1.80
N SER A 270 -35.55 -4.19 -2.99
CA SER A 270 -36.02 -3.34 -4.10
C SER A 270 -37.29 -2.52 -3.83
N GLN A 271 -37.94 -2.72 -2.69
CA GLN A 271 -39.13 -1.99 -2.25
C GLN A 271 -38.81 -0.63 -1.59
N PHE A 272 -37.54 -0.34 -1.29
CA PHE A 272 -37.13 0.91 -0.63
C PHE A 272 -37.09 2.09 -1.61
N LYS A 273 -37.57 3.25 -1.14
CA LYS A 273 -37.34 4.54 -1.83
C LYS A 273 -35.85 4.89 -1.81
N GLU A 274 -35.39 5.60 -2.84
CA GLU A 274 -33.99 6.02 -2.99
C GLU A 274 -33.45 6.74 -1.75
N ASP A 275 -34.19 7.70 -1.20
CA ASP A 275 -33.74 8.48 -0.03
C ASP A 275 -33.59 7.62 1.23
N ASP A 276 -34.45 6.62 1.41
CA ASP A 276 -34.43 5.73 2.58
C ASP A 276 -33.35 4.66 2.44
N ALA A 277 -33.09 4.20 1.20
CA ALA A 277 -31.93 3.39 0.87
C ALA A 277 -30.60 4.15 1.09
N LYS A 278 -30.51 5.43 0.69
CA LYS A 278 -29.37 6.32 0.98
C LYS A 278 -29.17 6.49 2.48
N LYS A 279 -30.20 6.85 3.24
CA LYS A 279 -30.14 6.98 4.71
C LYS A 279 -29.62 5.69 5.36
N LYS A 280 -30.17 4.52 4.97
CA LYS A 280 -29.68 3.22 5.46
C LYS A 280 -28.18 3.05 5.20
N LEU A 281 -27.72 3.27 3.96
CA LEU A 281 -26.31 3.15 3.60
C LEU A 281 -25.40 4.13 4.36
N LEU A 282 -25.80 5.38 4.51
CA LEU A 282 -25.05 6.40 5.26
C LEU A 282 -24.89 5.99 6.74
N ASN A 283 -25.96 5.49 7.35
CA ASN A 283 -25.94 4.98 8.72
C ASN A 283 -25.07 3.71 8.84
N CYS A 284 -25.18 2.75 7.91
CA CYS A 284 -24.32 1.56 7.87
C CYS A 284 -22.83 1.92 7.81
N ILE A 285 -22.46 3.01 7.12
CA ILE A 285 -21.09 3.51 7.06
C ILE A 285 -20.66 4.15 8.39
N GLU A 286 -21.54 4.92 9.05
CA GLU A 286 -21.26 5.50 10.37
C GLU A 286 -21.09 4.42 11.45
N CYS A 287 -22.00 3.44 11.51
CA CYS A 287 -21.89 2.28 12.40
C CYS A 287 -20.60 1.50 12.17
N PHE A 288 -20.17 1.31 10.91
CA PHE A 288 -18.89 0.66 10.62
C PHE A 288 -17.69 1.45 11.16
N ILE A 289 -17.69 2.78 11.06
CA ILE A 289 -16.61 3.62 11.59
C ILE A 289 -16.57 3.53 13.13
N GLU A 290 -17.70 3.79 13.81
CA GLU A 290 -17.70 3.81 15.28
C GLU A 290 -17.45 2.41 15.84
N GLU A 291 -18.20 1.38 15.43
CA GLU A 291 -18.02 0.03 15.97
C GLU A 291 -16.66 -0.58 15.62
N LYS A 292 -16.35 -0.69 14.32
CA LYS A 292 -15.23 -1.52 13.86
C LYS A 292 -13.88 -0.80 13.96
N ILE A 293 -13.87 0.53 14.14
CA ILE A 293 -12.62 1.30 14.25
C ILE A 293 -12.51 2.00 15.61
N VAL A 294 -13.52 2.75 16.05
CA VAL A 294 -13.41 3.59 17.27
C VAL A 294 -13.62 2.79 18.56
N LEU A 295 -14.73 2.06 18.70
CA LEU A 295 -14.99 1.15 19.82
C LEU A 295 -13.97 0.01 19.84
N ALA A 296 -13.61 -0.52 18.67
CA ALA A 296 -12.53 -1.51 18.54
C ALA A 296 -11.18 -0.99 19.10
N ALA A 297 -10.80 0.26 18.81
CA ALA A 297 -9.58 0.85 19.36
C ALA A 297 -9.65 1.02 20.88
N LYS A 298 -10.79 1.50 21.43
CA LYS A 298 -11.02 1.62 22.88
C LYS A 298 -10.94 0.26 23.59
N ALA A 299 -11.50 -0.81 22.99
CA ALA A 299 -11.44 -2.17 23.52
C ALA A 299 -10.01 -2.72 23.54
N ILE A 300 -9.28 -2.58 22.42
CA ILE A 300 -7.86 -2.97 22.33
C ILE A 300 -7.01 -2.18 23.34
N ALA A 301 -7.29 -0.88 23.54
CA ALA A 301 -6.59 -0.06 24.52
C ALA A 301 -6.79 -0.57 25.95
N LYS A 302 -8.03 -0.85 26.36
CA LYS A 302 -8.33 -1.46 27.67
C LYS A 302 -7.49 -2.73 27.90
N SER A 303 -7.58 -3.72 27.00
CA SER A 303 -6.82 -4.97 27.13
C SER A 303 -5.31 -4.79 27.04
N SER A 304 -4.82 -3.81 26.27
CA SER A 304 -3.37 -3.53 26.19
C SER A 304 -2.82 -2.96 27.50
N ILE A 305 -3.59 -2.11 28.18
CA ILE A 305 -3.20 -1.45 29.46
C ILE A 305 -3.15 -2.46 30.62
N GLU A 306 -3.92 -3.55 30.53
CA GLU A 306 -3.84 -4.71 31.43
C GLU A 306 -2.53 -5.51 31.28
N LYS A 307 -1.73 -5.28 30.23
CA LYS A 307 -0.40 -5.87 30.01
C LYS A 307 0.77 -4.89 30.19
N ILE A 308 0.49 -3.62 30.49
CA ILE A 308 1.51 -2.62 30.81
C ILE A 308 1.64 -2.56 32.34
N ASN A 309 2.84 -2.84 32.83
CA ASN A 309 3.22 -2.80 34.23
C ASN A 309 3.99 -1.51 34.54
N ASP A 310 3.98 -1.09 35.80
CA ASP A 310 4.80 0.02 36.25
C ASP A 310 6.29 -0.39 36.29
N GLY A 311 7.14 0.45 35.72
CA GLY A 311 8.57 0.16 35.44
C GLY A 311 8.85 -0.33 34.01
N ASP A 312 7.83 -0.57 33.16
CA ASP A 312 8.04 -1.09 31.81
C ASP A 312 8.87 -0.17 30.89
N VAL A 313 9.58 -0.82 29.97
CA VAL A 313 10.33 -0.19 28.88
C VAL A 313 9.75 -0.71 27.57
N ILE A 314 8.91 0.11 26.94
CA ILE A 314 8.10 -0.29 25.78
C ILE A 314 8.78 0.16 24.49
N LEU A 315 9.11 -0.77 23.60
CA LEU A 315 9.59 -0.46 22.25
C LEU A 315 8.43 -0.39 21.25
N VAL A 316 8.41 0.64 20.41
CA VAL A 316 7.45 0.83 19.32
C VAL A 316 8.15 1.10 17.99
N TYR A 317 7.50 0.79 16.87
CA TYR A 317 8.06 0.98 15.53
C TYR A 317 7.16 1.84 14.62
N GLY A 318 7.76 2.82 13.94
CA GLY A 318 7.08 3.69 12.97
C GLY A 318 5.97 4.53 13.60
N CYS A 319 4.88 4.78 12.85
CA CYS A 319 3.72 5.53 13.34
C CYS A 319 2.41 4.73 13.26
N SER A 320 2.13 3.93 14.29
CA SER A 320 0.80 3.33 14.50
C SER A 320 -0.10 4.26 15.31
N SER A 321 -1.24 4.66 14.74
CA SER A 321 -2.25 5.46 15.47
C SER A 321 -2.83 4.72 16.67
N LEU A 322 -3.01 3.39 16.54
CA LEU A 322 -3.53 2.54 17.61
C LEU A 322 -2.54 2.42 18.77
N VAL A 323 -1.26 2.14 18.49
CA VAL A 323 -0.23 2.03 19.56
C VAL A 323 0.01 3.36 20.26
N ASN A 324 0.01 4.48 19.52
CA ASN A 324 0.07 5.80 20.14
C ASN A 324 -1.15 6.08 21.04
N HIS A 325 -2.36 5.68 20.64
CA HIS A 325 -3.55 5.82 21.49
C HIS A 325 -3.46 4.97 22.76
N ILE A 326 -3.02 3.72 22.65
CA ILE A 326 -2.79 2.79 23.78
C ILE A 326 -1.84 3.41 24.81
N LEU A 327 -0.70 3.95 24.36
CA LEU A 327 0.31 4.52 25.25
C LEU A 327 -0.16 5.83 25.91
N CYS A 328 -0.84 6.70 25.17
CA CYS A 328 -1.45 7.90 25.77
C CYS A 328 -2.48 7.53 26.85
N GLU A 329 -3.37 6.57 26.59
CA GLU A 329 -4.40 6.15 27.54
C GLU A 329 -3.82 5.37 28.74
N ALA A 330 -2.72 4.62 28.54
CA ALA A 330 -1.97 4.00 29.63
C ALA A 330 -1.40 5.04 30.60
N PHE A 331 -0.78 6.10 30.05
CA PHE A 331 -0.20 7.20 30.83
C PHE A 331 -1.27 8.05 31.52
N GLU A 332 -2.40 8.33 30.86
CA GLU A 332 -3.55 9.03 31.44
C GLU A 332 -4.22 8.24 32.58
N LYS A 333 -4.12 6.91 32.58
CA LYS A 333 -4.50 6.03 33.70
C LYS A 333 -3.39 5.87 34.76
N GLY A 334 -2.32 6.67 34.69
CA GLY A 334 -1.28 6.73 35.71
C GLY A 334 -0.18 5.66 35.63
N ARG A 335 -0.10 4.86 34.55
CA ARG A 335 0.98 3.88 34.37
C ARG A 335 2.33 4.56 34.19
N LYS A 336 3.34 4.06 34.89
CA LYS A 336 4.73 4.58 34.90
C LYS A 336 5.62 3.73 34.01
N PHE A 337 5.86 4.16 32.78
CA PHE A 337 6.72 3.46 31.81
C PHE A 337 7.53 4.48 30.99
N ARG A 338 8.55 4.00 30.26
CA ARG A 338 9.24 4.77 29.21
C ARG A 338 9.08 4.10 27.85
N VAL A 339 9.19 4.90 26.78
CA VAL A 339 9.01 4.41 25.40
C VAL A 339 10.30 4.56 24.60
N ILE A 340 10.66 3.55 23.82
CA ILE A 340 11.72 3.59 22.81
C ILE A 340 11.04 3.58 21.44
N VAL A 341 11.14 4.70 20.73
CA VAL A 341 10.62 4.86 19.37
C VAL A 341 11.71 4.47 18.37
N VAL A 342 11.52 3.33 17.70
CA VAL A 342 12.36 2.89 16.59
C VAL A 342 11.82 3.47 15.29
N ASP A 343 12.71 4.00 14.45
CA ASP A 343 12.34 4.63 13.18
C ASP A 343 13.23 4.18 12.02
N SER A 344 12.77 4.39 10.79
CA SER A 344 13.41 3.89 9.58
C SER A 344 13.33 4.84 8.38
N ARG A 345 14.30 4.69 7.48
CA ARG A 345 14.35 5.43 6.22
C ARG A 345 13.41 4.79 5.17
N PRO A 346 12.87 5.56 4.22
CA PRO A 346 13.14 6.99 4.01
C PRO A 346 12.20 7.94 4.76
N ARG A 347 10.94 7.55 4.99
CA ARG A 347 9.87 8.45 5.47
C ARG A 347 10.08 8.97 6.91
N LEU A 348 10.78 8.23 7.76
CA LEU A 348 11.00 8.57 9.18
C LEU A 348 9.69 8.86 9.94
N GLU A 349 8.71 7.94 9.78
CA GLU A 349 7.36 8.06 10.34
C GLU A 349 7.37 8.10 11.88
N GLY A 350 8.35 7.46 12.52
CA GLY A 350 8.49 7.41 13.99
C GLY A 350 8.67 8.79 14.64
N ARG A 351 9.17 9.79 13.90
CA ARG A 351 9.24 11.19 14.38
C ARG A 351 7.88 11.76 14.78
N GLU A 352 6.82 11.39 14.07
CA GLU A 352 5.47 11.85 14.34
C GLU A 352 4.83 11.11 15.54
N ALA A 353 5.21 9.85 15.76
CA ALA A 353 4.86 9.12 16.98
C ALA A 353 5.56 9.74 18.20
N LEU A 354 6.87 9.95 18.12
CA LEU A 354 7.68 10.62 19.15
C LEU A 354 7.09 11.98 19.53
N ARG A 355 6.74 12.82 18.54
CA ARG A 355 6.14 14.14 18.78
C ARG A 355 4.87 14.06 19.63
N ARG A 356 3.99 13.10 19.36
CA ARG A 356 2.71 12.92 20.08
C ARG A 356 2.92 12.43 21.52
N LEU A 357 3.81 11.46 21.71
CA LEU A 357 4.11 10.90 23.05
C LEU A 357 4.80 11.95 23.95
N VAL A 358 5.77 12.70 23.41
CA VAL A 358 6.45 13.79 24.13
C VAL A 358 5.49 14.94 24.46
N GLN A 359 4.54 15.27 23.56
CA GLN A 359 3.48 16.26 23.85
C GLN A 359 2.55 15.85 25.02
N LYS A 360 2.44 14.55 25.32
CA LYS A 360 1.71 14.04 26.50
C LYS A 360 2.58 13.92 27.76
N GLY A 361 3.87 14.25 27.70
CA GLY A 361 4.80 14.16 28.82
C GLY A 361 5.41 12.77 29.05
N ILE A 362 5.22 11.82 28.12
CA ILE A 362 5.77 10.46 28.21
C ILE A 362 7.28 10.51 27.98
N SER A 363 8.05 9.86 28.85
CA SER A 363 9.52 9.74 28.69
C SER A 363 9.85 8.88 27.47
N CYS A 364 10.50 9.47 26.46
CA CYS A 364 10.75 8.85 25.17
C CYS A 364 12.23 8.89 24.77
N THR A 365 12.74 7.76 24.28
CA THR A 365 14.03 7.62 23.58
C THR A 365 13.75 7.41 22.08
N TYR A 366 14.59 7.93 21.18
CA TYR A 366 14.44 7.77 19.73
C TYR A 366 15.70 7.17 19.11
N VAL A 367 15.54 6.08 18.36
CA VAL A 367 16.63 5.34 17.71
C VAL A 367 16.25 4.94 16.28
N LEU A 368 17.25 4.67 15.45
CA LEU A 368 17.03 4.08 14.12
C LEU A 368 17.06 2.54 14.23
N ILE A 369 16.40 1.87 13.27
CA ILE A 369 16.34 0.40 13.19
C ILE A 369 17.71 -0.31 13.24
N SER A 370 18.79 0.37 12.82
CA SER A 370 20.18 -0.13 12.91
C SER A 370 20.73 -0.24 14.34
N ALA A 371 20.07 0.35 15.34
CA ALA A 371 20.46 0.30 16.76
C ALA A 371 19.55 -0.63 17.60
N VAL A 372 18.63 -1.37 16.96
CA VAL A 372 17.65 -2.23 17.65
C VAL A 372 18.33 -3.31 18.50
N SER A 373 19.40 -3.95 18.02
CA SER A 373 20.14 -4.95 18.78
C SER A 373 20.95 -4.37 19.95
N TYR A 374 21.24 -3.06 19.96
CA TYR A 374 21.91 -2.40 21.07
C TYR A 374 20.93 -2.05 22.20
N ILE A 375 19.72 -1.60 21.85
CA ILE A 375 18.73 -1.13 22.84
C ILE A 375 17.81 -2.24 23.36
N LEU A 376 17.59 -3.33 22.62
CA LEU A 376 16.69 -4.43 23.03
C LEU A 376 17.01 -5.05 24.40
N PRO A 377 18.27 -5.17 24.87
CA PRO A 377 18.57 -5.61 26.23
C PRO A 377 17.96 -4.73 27.35
N GLU A 378 17.55 -3.49 27.05
CA GLU A 378 16.82 -2.62 28.00
C GLU A 378 15.29 -2.78 27.91
N VAL A 379 14.75 -3.43 26.88
CA VAL A 379 13.32 -3.43 26.53
C VAL A 379 12.60 -4.57 27.25
N SER A 380 11.51 -4.27 27.96
CA SER A 380 10.68 -5.29 28.60
C SER A 380 9.56 -5.82 27.71
N LYS A 381 9.02 -4.99 26.79
CA LYS A 381 7.92 -5.36 25.87
C LYS A 381 8.03 -4.62 24.53
N VAL A 382 7.70 -5.29 23.42
CA VAL A 382 7.60 -4.70 22.09
C VAL A 382 6.13 -4.58 21.69
N PHE A 383 5.67 -3.38 21.34
CA PHE A 383 4.30 -3.10 20.88
C PHE A 383 4.29 -2.64 19.42
N LEU A 384 3.61 -3.41 18.56
CA LEU A 384 3.58 -3.21 17.11
C LEU A 384 2.14 -3.02 16.62
N GLY A 385 1.92 -2.10 15.68
CA GLY A 385 0.65 -2.00 14.97
C GLY A 385 0.68 -2.85 13.71
N ALA A 386 -0.32 -3.71 13.49
CA ALA A 386 -0.49 -4.41 12.21
C ALA A 386 -1.14 -3.51 11.14
N HIS A 387 -0.73 -3.68 9.89
CA HIS A 387 -1.48 -3.17 8.75
C HIS A 387 -2.60 -4.15 8.34
N ALA A 388 -2.29 -5.45 8.38
CA ALA A 388 -3.21 -6.56 8.19
C ALA A 388 -2.71 -7.81 8.95
N LEU A 389 -3.62 -8.71 9.32
CA LEU A 389 -3.30 -10.08 9.72
C LEU A 389 -3.82 -11.07 8.70
N LEU A 390 -3.06 -12.12 8.42
CA LEU A 390 -3.32 -13.07 7.34
C LEU A 390 -3.88 -14.38 7.91
N ALA A 391 -4.61 -15.16 7.10
CA ALA A 391 -5.28 -16.38 7.57
C ALA A 391 -4.33 -17.50 8.04
N ASN A 392 -3.04 -17.42 7.71
CA ASN A 392 -1.95 -18.27 8.24
C ASN A 392 -1.28 -17.70 9.51
N GLY A 393 -1.87 -16.66 10.14
CA GLY A 393 -1.34 -15.98 11.32
C GLY A 393 -0.17 -15.04 11.06
N TYR A 394 0.29 -14.91 9.81
CA TYR A 394 1.36 -13.98 9.46
C TYR A 394 0.92 -12.52 9.65
N VAL A 395 1.80 -11.69 10.21
CA VAL A 395 1.55 -10.26 10.47
C VAL A 395 2.12 -9.42 9.33
N MET A 396 1.27 -8.70 8.60
CA MET A 396 1.72 -7.75 7.59
C MET A 396 1.76 -6.33 8.18
N SER A 397 2.92 -5.69 8.20
CA SER A 397 3.07 -4.30 8.65
C SER A 397 4.24 -3.61 7.95
N ARG A 398 4.67 -2.43 8.42
CA ARG A 398 5.74 -1.63 7.82
C ARG A 398 7.04 -2.44 7.69
N VAL A 399 7.73 -2.32 6.56
CA VAL A 399 9.04 -2.95 6.34
C VAL A 399 9.97 -2.74 7.55
N GLY A 400 10.60 -3.80 8.06
CA GLY A 400 11.39 -3.78 9.29
C GLY A 400 10.61 -4.26 10.54
N THR A 401 9.29 -4.44 10.47
CA THR A 401 8.50 -5.08 11.54
C THR A 401 8.99 -6.50 11.79
N SER A 402 9.23 -7.26 10.73
CA SER A 402 9.76 -8.62 10.79
C SER A 402 11.17 -8.68 11.39
N GLN A 403 12.02 -7.70 11.06
CA GLN A 403 13.37 -7.57 11.61
C GLN A 403 13.34 -7.29 13.11
N ILE A 404 12.47 -6.40 13.57
CA ILE A 404 12.33 -6.08 15.00
C ILE A 404 11.79 -7.28 15.77
N ALA A 405 10.78 -7.97 15.25
CA ALA A 405 10.24 -9.18 15.87
C ALA A 405 11.28 -10.31 15.99
N LEU A 406 12.05 -10.56 14.92
CA LEU A 406 13.14 -11.56 14.92
C LEU A 406 14.20 -11.25 15.98
N VAL A 407 14.69 -10.00 16.05
CA VAL A 407 15.74 -9.64 17.02
C VAL A 407 15.18 -9.59 18.45
N ALA A 408 13.93 -9.14 18.63
CA ALA A 408 13.25 -9.19 19.94
C ALA A 408 13.13 -10.62 20.47
N LYS A 409 12.74 -11.58 19.61
CA LYS A 409 12.69 -13.00 19.96
C LYS A 409 14.06 -13.55 20.36
N ALA A 410 15.14 -13.13 19.68
CA ALA A 410 16.51 -13.53 20.03
C ALA A 410 16.98 -13.00 21.41
N PHE A 411 16.42 -11.88 21.88
CA PHE A 411 16.63 -11.35 23.24
C PHE A 411 15.55 -11.80 24.24
N ASN A 412 14.64 -12.72 23.86
CA ASN A 412 13.49 -13.17 24.65
C ASN A 412 12.50 -12.06 25.06
N VAL A 413 12.47 -10.95 24.32
CA VAL A 413 11.54 -9.83 24.58
C VAL A 413 10.21 -10.12 23.88
N PRO A 414 9.06 -10.12 24.60
CA PRO A 414 7.77 -10.48 24.02
C PRO A 414 7.26 -9.43 23.03
N VAL A 415 6.69 -9.93 21.93
CA VAL A 415 6.17 -9.12 20.81
C VAL A 415 4.64 -9.15 20.79
N LEU A 416 4.05 -8.00 21.11
CA LEU A 416 2.59 -7.80 21.16
C LEU A 416 2.14 -6.99 19.94
N VAL A 417 1.21 -7.57 19.16
CA VAL A 417 0.67 -6.95 17.94
C VAL A 417 -0.77 -6.49 18.16
N CYS A 418 -1.00 -5.18 18.07
CA CYS A 418 -2.33 -4.58 18.20
C CYS A 418 -3.00 -4.48 16.82
N CYS A 419 -4.18 -5.08 16.65
CA CYS A 419 -4.90 -5.08 15.39
C CYS A 419 -6.43 -5.14 15.56
N GLU A 420 -7.16 -4.19 14.97
CA GLU A 420 -8.62 -4.29 14.79
C GLU A 420 -8.97 -5.47 13.85
N THR A 421 -10.04 -6.21 14.16
CA THR A 421 -10.46 -7.42 13.41
C THR A 421 -10.83 -7.17 11.96
N TYR A 422 -11.36 -5.99 11.58
CA TYR A 422 -11.72 -5.70 10.18
C TYR A 422 -10.49 -5.60 9.24
N LYS A 423 -9.26 -5.62 9.77
CA LYS A 423 -8.01 -5.72 9.00
C LYS A 423 -7.60 -7.17 8.68
N PHE A 424 -8.33 -8.16 9.18
CA PHE A 424 -7.99 -9.58 8.99
C PHE A 424 -8.26 -9.99 7.53
N CYS A 425 -7.39 -10.84 6.98
CA CYS A 425 -7.38 -11.22 5.58
C CYS A 425 -7.52 -12.73 5.42
N GLU A 426 -8.52 -13.14 4.64
CA GLU A 426 -8.66 -14.51 4.13
C GLU A 426 -7.48 -14.91 3.22
N ARG A 427 -6.77 -13.92 2.66
CA ARG A 427 -5.55 -14.14 1.87
C ARG A 427 -4.42 -14.68 2.74
N VAL A 428 -3.75 -15.71 2.24
CA VAL A 428 -2.47 -16.22 2.74
C VAL A 428 -1.33 -15.68 1.87
N GLN A 429 -0.22 -15.34 2.51
CA GLN A 429 1.09 -15.11 1.88
C GLN A 429 2.17 -15.50 2.90
N THR A 430 3.29 -16.05 2.42
CA THR A 430 4.43 -16.48 3.24
C THR A 430 5.65 -15.60 3.07
N ASP A 431 5.68 -14.80 2.00
CA ASP A 431 6.80 -13.98 1.58
C ASP A 431 6.41 -12.50 1.40
N SER A 432 7.42 -11.63 1.30
CA SER A 432 7.25 -10.17 1.12
C SER A 432 7.32 -9.72 -0.35
N PHE A 433 7.31 -10.65 -1.33
CA PHE A 433 7.54 -10.37 -2.75
C PHE A 433 6.27 -10.50 -3.60
N VAL A 434 5.46 -11.54 -3.41
CA VAL A 434 4.25 -11.85 -4.21
C VAL A 434 3.25 -10.70 -4.20
N SER A 435 3.05 -10.02 -3.06
CA SER A 435 2.16 -8.85 -2.95
C SER A 435 2.72 -7.81 -1.98
N ASN A 436 3.29 -6.73 -2.52
CA ASN A 436 3.76 -5.59 -1.72
C ASN A 436 3.31 -4.25 -2.36
N GLU A 437 3.49 -3.15 -1.64
CA GLU A 437 3.42 -1.79 -2.20
C GLU A 437 4.85 -1.28 -2.41
N LEU A 438 5.15 -0.84 -3.64
CA LEU A 438 6.38 -0.12 -3.97
C LEU A 438 6.12 1.39 -3.82
N ASP A 439 6.96 2.05 -3.03
CA ASP A 439 6.94 3.50 -2.85
C ASP A 439 7.86 4.20 -3.86
N ASP A 440 7.89 5.53 -3.85
CA ASP A 440 8.76 6.31 -4.75
C ASP A 440 10.23 5.91 -4.54
N PRO A 441 10.96 5.49 -5.59
CA PRO A 441 12.39 5.19 -5.49
C PRO A 441 13.24 6.42 -5.13
N ASP A 442 12.80 7.62 -5.51
CA ASP A 442 13.57 8.84 -5.31
C ASP A 442 13.60 9.28 -3.83
N ASP A 443 12.68 8.80 -2.99
CA ASP A 443 12.69 9.03 -1.53
C ASP A 443 13.96 8.44 -0.85
N LEU A 444 14.61 7.45 -1.47
CA LEU A 444 15.87 6.88 -0.97
C LEU A 444 17.08 7.80 -1.19
N ILE A 445 16.96 8.77 -2.09
CA ILE A 445 18.01 9.75 -2.40
C ILE A 445 18.11 10.75 -1.23
N VAL A 446 19.28 10.82 -0.58
CA VAL A 446 19.53 11.78 0.51
C VAL A 446 20.81 12.55 0.23
N THR A 447 20.68 13.88 0.19
CA THR A 447 21.82 14.79 0.12
C THR A 447 22.57 14.79 1.46
N ARG A 448 23.90 14.63 1.42
CA ARG A 448 24.78 14.69 2.59
C ARG A 448 25.94 15.65 2.29
N LYS A 449 26.21 16.60 3.20
CA LYS A 449 27.25 17.64 3.02
C LYS A 449 27.16 18.43 1.68
N GLY A 450 25.96 18.54 1.11
CA GLY A 450 25.73 19.17 -0.20
C GLY A 450 25.75 18.22 -1.40
N GLU A 451 26.31 17.01 -1.27
CA GLU A 451 26.39 16.02 -2.34
C GLU A 451 25.16 15.10 -2.40
N THR A 452 24.70 14.78 -3.62
CA THR A 452 23.54 13.90 -3.86
C THR A 452 23.94 12.73 -4.77
N GLN A 453 24.66 11.76 -4.20
CA GLN A 453 25.31 10.64 -4.93
C GLN A 453 24.36 9.78 -5.80
N LEU A 454 23.05 9.75 -5.49
CA LEU A 454 22.05 8.95 -6.21
C LEU A 454 21.11 9.79 -7.10
N LYS A 455 21.41 11.07 -7.34
CA LYS A 455 20.53 12.00 -8.07
C LYS A 455 20.12 11.48 -9.45
N ASP A 456 21.09 11.01 -10.23
CA ASP A 456 20.93 10.64 -11.64
C ASP A 456 20.89 9.11 -11.84
N TRP A 457 20.40 8.37 -10.83
CA TRP A 457 20.42 6.90 -10.79
C TRP A 457 19.81 6.21 -12.01
N GLN A 458 18.79 6.82 -12.63
CA GLN A 458 18.10 6.31 -13.82
C GLN A 458 19.00 6.26 -15.06
N GLN A 459 20.07 7.07 -15.11
CA GLN A 459 21.04 7.07 -16.21
C GLN A 459 22.02 5.89 -16.12
N VAL A 460 22.06 5.18 -14.98
CA VAL A 460 23.00 4.08 -14.73
C VAL A 460 22.30 2.73 -14.94
N PRO A 461 22.49 2.03 -16.08
CA PRO A 461 21.67 0.87 -16.48
C PRO A 461 21.87 -0.40 -15.64
N ARG A 462 22.60 -0.32 -14.52
CA ARG A 462 22.82 -1.40 -13.55
C ARG A 462 22.43 -1.00 -12.12
N LEU A 463 21.74 0.14 -11.95
CA LEU A 463 21.30 0.67 -10.66
C LEU A 463 19.77 0.75 -10.62
N GLY A 464 19.16 0.00 -9.70
CA GLY A 464 17.75 0.07 -9.38
C GLY A 464 17.55 0.49 -7.93
N LEU A 465 16.70 1.48 -7.69
CA LEU A 465 16.29 1.88 -6.33
C LEU A 465 14.97 1.19 -5.98
N LEU A 466 14.93 0.52 -4.82
CA LEU A 466 13.81 -0.31 -4.37
C LEU A 466 13.38 0.10 -2.96
N ASN A 467 12.13 0.54 -2.83
CA ASN A 467 11.55 1.06 -1.59
C ASN A 467 10.24 0.29 -1.29
N LEU A 468 10.33 -0.75 -0.46
CA LEU A 468 9.18 -1.58 -0.07
C LEU A 468 8.45 -0.94 1.11
N VAL A 469 7.12 -0.84 1.06
CA VAL A 469 6.34 -0.25 2.16
C VAL A 469 6.05 -1.25 3.29
N TYR A 470 5.86 -2.52 2.94
CA TYR A 470 5.44 -3.56 3.88
C TYR A 470 6.43 -4.73 3.93
N ASP A 471 6.39 -5.46 5.03
CA ASP A 471 6.93 -6.81 5.15
C ASP A 471 5.89 -7.76 5.76
N VAL A 472 6.23 -9.05 5.83
CA VAL A 472 5.42 -10.07 6.48
C VAL A 472 6.25 -10.79 7.54
N THR A 473 5.71 -10.86 8.75
CA THR A 473 6.34 -11.49 9.91
C THR A 473 5.71 -12.87 10.17
N PRO A 474 6.50 -13.95 10.24
CA PRO A 474 6.02 -15.26 10.69
C PRO A 474 5.38 -15.22 12.09
N PRO A 475 4.37 -16.06 12.37
CA PRO A 475 3.67 -16.07 13.66
C PRO A 475 4.60 -16.44 14.83
N ASP A 476 5.67 -17.19 14.59
CA ASP A 476 6.61 -17.69 15.62
C ASP A 476 7.36 -16.55 16.34
N PHE A 477 7.48 -15.39 15.69
CA PHE A 477 8.09 -14.18 16.25
C PHE A 477 7.07 -13.22 16.90
N VAL A 478 5.79 -13.62 17.02
CA VAL A 478 4.72 -12.78 17.56
C VAL A 478 3.93 -13.56 18.61
N ASP A 479 4.19 -13.25 19.89
CA ASP A 479 3.68 -14.02 21.02
C ASP A 479 2.20 -13.75 21.31
N LEU A 480 1.69 -12.55 20.98
CA LEU A 480 0.30 -12.19 21.24
C LEU A 480 -0.28 -11.20 20.22
N VAL A 481 -1.52 -11.44 19.80
CA VAL A 481 -2.35 -10.47 19.08
C VAL A 481 -3.43 -9.92 20.02
N ILE A 482 -3.52 -8.59 20.12
CA ILE A 482 -4.58 -7.90 20.88
C ILE A 482 -5.61 -7.33 19.89
N THR A 483 -6.86 -7.74 20.06
CA THR A 483 -8.00 -7.47 19.16
C THR A 483 -9.19 -6.88 19.92
N ASP A 484 -10.19 -6.40 19.21
CA ASP A 484 -11.47 -5.97 19.79
C ASP A 484 -12.29 -7.11 20.43
N LEU A 485 -11.94 -8.38 20.16
CA LEU A 485 -12.48 -9.56 20.84
C LEU A 485 -11.62 -10.01 22.05
N GLY A 486 -10.56 -9.29 22.37
CA GLY A 486 -9.58 -9.65 23.40
C GLY A 486 -8.26 -10.20 22.82
N MET A 487 -7.55 -10.99 23.64
CA MET A 487 -6.20 -11.46 23.37
C MET A 487 -6.22 -12.87 22.74
N ILE A 488 -5.57 -13.03 21.59
CA ILE A 488 -5.54 -14.30 20.84
C ILE A 488 -4.12 -14.60 20.32
N PRO A 489 -3.76 -15.88 20.09
CA PRO A 489 -2.57 -16.23 19.33
C PRO A 489 -2.78 -15.93 17.83
N CYS A 490 -1.69 -15.73 17.10
CA CYS A 490 -1.67 -15.48 15.66
C CYS A 490 -2.47 -16.53 14.84
N THR A 491 -2.44 -17.78 15.26
CA THR A 491 -3.13 -18.91 14.61
C THR A 491 -4.67 -18.85 14.70
N SER A 492 -5.24 -18.02 15.57
CA SER A 492 -6.71 -17.89 15.72
C SER A 492 -7.37 -16.89 14.76
N VAL A 493 -6.60 -16.15 13.95
CA VAL A 493 -7.11 -15.23 12.91
C VAL A 493 -8.20 -15.85 12.01
N PRO A 494 -8.03 -17.06 11.42
CA PRO A 494 -9.08 -17.69 10.61
C PRO A 494 -10.32 -18.12 11.41
N VAL A 495 -10.21 -18.34 12.72
CA VAL A 495 -11.37 -18.63 13.59
C VAL A 495 -12.20 -17.37 13.78
N VAL A 496 -11.55 -16.23 14.06
CA VAL A 496 -12.21 -14.92 14.18
C VAL A 496 -12.87 -14.50 12.87
N LEU A 497 -12.20 -14.72 11.72
CA LEU A 497 -12.80 -14.50 10.40
C LEU A 497 -14.06 -15.36 10.20
N ARG A 498 -14.05 -16.62 10.65
CA ARG A 498 -15.23 -17.51 10.56
C ARG A 498 -16.40 -16.99 11.41
N VAL A 499 -16.15 -16.63 12.67
CA VAL A 499 -17.18 -16.11 13.58
C VAL A 499 -17.81 -14.84 13.00
N LYS A 500 -16.99 -13.83 12.65
CA LYS A 500 -17.52 -12.57 12.10
C LYS A 500 -18.11 -12.69 10.69
N ASN A 501 -17.81 -13.75 9.93
CA ASN A 501 -18.53 -14.06 8.69
C ASN A 501 -19.88 -14.76 8.95
N VAL A 502 -20.08 -15.42 10.09
CA VAL A 502 -21.38 -15.97 10.51
C VAL A 502 -22.30 -14.88 11.07
N ASP A 503 -21.76 -13.89 11.81
CA ASP A 503 -22.48 -12.66 12.21
C ASP A 503 -22.94 -11.79 11.01
N LEU A 504 -22.60 -12.20 9.78
CA LEU A 504 -22.95 -11.54 8.53
C LEU A 504 -23.80 -12.43 7.59
N LEU A 505 -24.13 -13.68 7.95
CA LEU A 505 -24.90 -14.62 7.11
C LEU A 505 -26.37 -14.69 7.53
#